data_AF-A0A1D3K846-F1
#
_entry.id   AF-A0A1D3K846-F1
#
_cell.length_a   1.000
_cell.length_b   1.000
_cell.length_c   1.000
_cell.angle_alpha   90.00
_cell.angle_beta   90.00
_cell.angle_gamma   90.00
#
_symmetry.space_group_name_H-M   'P 1'
#
loop_
_entity.id
_entity.type
_entity.pdbx_description
1 polymer ?
#
loop_
_entity_poly.entity_id
_entity_poly.type
_entity_poly.pdbx_seq_one_letter_code
_entity_poly.pdbx_strand_id
1 'polypeptide(L)'
;MHFDELLARSAMLEDRLVGFFALPLVNASSRLQATQALASLGFEHARGLKHLVAAGLYTSAAALLRVQYESLVRALWVLYVAKDGQADLMLAELTHETAKQASKIPMLSQMLEEIEVKAPHAPVAHLKEFKHYSWRPLSSYVHGGIHAVNRHGRGFPPELVLAEIQHSNGLLGIAGNLLLILSGVPPETGMMAGIYKEFQDCFPANNPPHKRTAEPAH
;
A
#
# COMPACT_ATOMS: atom_id res chain seq x y z
N MET A 1 -17.32 -14.55 5.34
CA MET A 1 -17.64 -13.55 4.31
C MET A 1 -17.32 -14.16 2.96
N HIS A 2 -18.27 -14.16 2.04
CA HIS A 2 -18.03 -14.63 0.68
C HIS A 2 -17.11 -13.62 -0.05
N PHE A 3 -16.35 -14.05 -1.05
CA PHE A 3 -15.48 -13.14 -1.83
C PHE A 3 -16.21 -11.90 -2.35
N ASP A 4 -17.41 -12.09 -2.88
CA ASP A 4 -18.21 -11.00 -3.44
C ASP A 4 -18.66 -9.99 -2.38
N GLU A 5 -19.00 -10.47 -1.18
CA GLU A 5 -19.33 -9.59 -0.05
C GLU A 5 -18.10 -8.76 0.38
N LEU A 6 -16.93 -9.39 0.46
CA LEU A 6 -15.68 -8.70 0.83
C LEU A 6 -15.26 -7.70 -0.24
N LEU A 7 -15.38 -8.05 -1.52
CA LEU A 7 -15.09 -7.16 -2.65
C LEU A 7 -16.05 -5.96 -2.65
N ALA A 8 -17.35 -6.18 -2.44
CA ALA A 8 -18.33 -5.11 -2.37
C ALA A 8 -18.05 -4.15 -1.20
N ARG A 9 -17.78 -4.68 -0.01
CA ARG A 9 -17.44 -3.84 1.16
C ARG A 9 -16.07 -3.17 1.02
N SER A 10 -15.11 -3.81 0.37
CA SER A 10 -13.81 -3.24 0.04
C SER A 10 -13.90 -2.11 -0.99
N ALA A 11 -14.86 -2.17 -1.93
CA ALA A 11 -15.14 -1.08 -2.84
C ALA A 11 -15.74 0.13 -2.09
N MET A 12 -16.70 -0.11 -1.19
CA MET A 12 -17.27 0.95 -0.34
C MET A 12 -16.21 1.62 0.56
N LEU A 13 -15.30 0.83 1.14
CA LEU A 13 -14.17 1.35 1.91
C LEU A 13 -13.29 2.27 1.04
N GLU A 14 -12.97 1.82 -0.17
CA GLU A 14 -12.16 2.61 -1.11
C GLU A 14 -12.84 3.93 -1.47
N ASP A 15 -14.13 3.92 -1.80
CA ASP A 15 -14.88 5.13 -2.15
C ASP A 15 -14.85 6.16 -1.01
N ARG A 16 -15.00 5.69 0.24
CA ARG A 16 -14.89 6.55 1.42
C ARG A 16 -13.52 7.18 1.57
N LEU A 17 -12.47 6.42 1.32
CA LEU A 17 -11.08 6.88 1.43
C LEU A 17 -10.67 7.78 0.26
N VAL A 18 -11.17 7.51 -0.96
CA VAL A 18 -10.95 8.35 -2.15
C VAL A 18 -11.50 9.77 -1.93
N GLY A 19 -12.57 9.91 -1.15
CA GLY A 19 -13.09 11.21 -0.74
C GLY A 19 -12.06 12.14 -0.08
N PHE A 20 -11.00 11.61 0.54
CA PHE A 20 -9.94 12.43 1.14
C PHE A 20 -9.04 13.13 0.13
N PHE A 21 -9.00 12.69 -1.14
CA PHE A 21 -8.28 13.44 -2.18
C PHE A 21 -8.91 14.80 -2.50
N ALA A 22 -10.18 15.01 -2.15
CA ALA A 22 -10.86 16.29 -2.31
C ALA A 22 -10.48 17.33 -1.24
N LEU A 23 -9.78 16.90 -0.17
CA LEU A 23 -9.28 17.80 0.85
C LEU A 23 -8.08 18.61 0.32
N PRO A 24 -7.98 19.91 0.64
CA PRO A 24 -6.85 20.71 0.22
C PRO A 24 -5.59 20.29 0.98
N LEU A 25 -4.45 20.26 0.30
CA LEU A 25 -3.15 20.09 0.93
C LEU A 25 -2.84 21.29 1.84
N VAL A 26 -2.09 21.08 2.92
CA VAL A 26 -1.68 22.17 3.82
C VAL A 26 -0.83 23.23 3.12
N ASN A 27 -0.11 22.87 2.06
CA ASN A 27 0.59 23.77 1.17
C ASN A 27 0.81 23.14 -0.21
N ALA A 28 1.26 23.95 -1.18
CA ALA A 28 1.49 23.53 -2.56
C ALA A 28 2.93 23.02 -2.83
N SER A 29 3.63 22.49 -1.82
CA SER A 29 4.98 21.97 -2.05
C SER A 29 4.97 20.70 -2.90
N SER A 30 5.99 20.53 -3.73
CA SER A 30 6.21 19.31 -4.53
C SER A 30 6.22 18.05 -3.67
N ARG A 31 6.68 18.15 -2.42
CA ARG A 31 6.68 17.04 -1.47
C ARG A 31 5.28 16.52 -1.20
N LEU A 32 4.34 17.39 -0.84
CA LEU A 32 2.97 16.95 -0.56
C LEU A 32 2.26 16.47 -1.83
N GLN A 33 2.49 17.14 -2.97
CA GLN A 33 1.96 16.72 -4.26
C GLN A 33 2.49 15.35 -4.69
N ALA A 34 3.80 15.11 -4.57
CA ALA A 34 4.43 13.82 -4.87
C ALA A 34 3.93 12.72 -3.93
N THR A 35 3.80 12.99 -2.63
CA THR A 35 3.22 12.04 -1.68
C THR A 35 1.77 11.72 -2.03
N GLN A 36 0.95 12.72 -2.38
CA GLN A 36 -0.44 12.51 -2.79
C GLN A 36 -0.53 11.69 -4.09
N ALA A 37 0.31 11.98 -5.09
CA ALA A 37 0.34 11.23 -6.35
C ALA A 37 0.73 9.76 -6.14
N LEU A 38 1.72 9.49 -5.29
CA LEU A 38 2.13 8.12 -4.93
C LEU A 38 1.04 7.38 -4.14
N ALA A 39 0.33 8.07 -3.24
CA ALA A 39 -0.82 7.51 -2.57
C ALA A 39 -1.91 7.15 -3.59
N SER A 40 -2.24 8.06 -4.52
CA SER A 40 -3.21 7.85 -5.60
C SER A 40 -2.86 6.63 -6.46
N LEU A 41 -1.58 6.45 -6.80
CA LEU A 41 -1.11 5.26 -7.51
C LEU A 41 -1.36 3.97 -6.70
N GLY A 42 -1.18 4.02 -5.38
CA GLY A 42 -1.57 2.92 -4.48
C GLY A 42 -3.06 2.60 -4.51
N PHE A 43 -3.94 3.62 -4.59
CA PHE A 43 -5.38 3.41 -4.77
C PHE A 43 -5.70 2.74 -6.12
N GLU A 44 -5.05 3.16 -7.21
CA GLU A 44 -5.21 2.54 -8.52
C GLU A 44 -4.84 1.05 -8.50
N HIS A 45 -3.70 0.71 -7.88
CA HIS A 45 -3.27 -0.67 -7.71
C HIS A 45 -4.26 -1.50 -6.87
N ALA A 46 -4.81 -0.92 -5.80
CA ALA A 46 -5.83 -1.57 -4.98
C ALA A 46 -7.10 -1.89 -5.77
N ARG A 47 -7.57 -0.93 -6.59
CA ARG A 47 -8.72 -1.12 -7.47
C ARG A 47 -8.46 -2.20 -8.51
N GLY A 48 -7.30 -2.14 -9.17
CA GLY A 48 -6.88 -3.16 -10.13
C GLY A 48 -6.82 -4.56 -9.51
N LEU A 49 -6.28 -4.67 -8.28
CA LEU A 49 -6.23 -5.92 -7.53
C LEU A 49 -7.64 -6.50 -7.36
N LYS A 50 -8.61 -5.71 -6.91
CA LYS A 50 -10.00 -6.17 -6.70
C LYS A 50 -10.65 -6.63 -8.01
N HIS A 51 -10.41 -5.92 -9.11
CA HIS A 51 -10.89 -6.34 -10.43
C HIS A 51 -10.29 -7.69 -10.87
N LEU A 52 -8.98 -7.89 -10.64
CA LEU A 52 -8.32 -9.16 -10.95
C LEU A 52 -8.86 -10.30 -10.07
N VAL A 53 -9.08 -10.06 -8.78
CA VAL A 53 -9.68 -11.05 -7.88
C VAL A 53 -11.10 -11.42 -8.33
N ALA A 54 -11.94 -10.43 -8.67
CA ALA A 54 -13.28 -10.68 -9.20
C ALA A 54 -13.27 -11.50 -10.50
N ALA A 55 -12.22 -11.37 -11.32
CA ALA A 55 -12.01 -12.14 -12.54
C ALA A 55 -11.31 -13.49 -12.32
N GLY A 56 -10.98 -13.87 -11.08
CA GLY A 56 -10.26 -15.11 -10.77
C GLY A 56 -8.75 -15.08 -11.07
N LEU A 57 -8.18 -13.91 -11.34
CA LEU A 57 -6.78 -13.69 -11.73
C LEU A 57 -5.87 -13.42 -10.51
N TYR A 58 -5.90 -14.31 -9.52
CA TYR A 58 -5.29 -14.10 -8.20
C TYR A 58 -3.76 -13.91 -8.22
N THR A 59 -3.05 -14.66 -9.08
CA THR A 59 -1.59 -14.50 -9.22
C THR A 59 -1.20 -13.09 -9.66
N SER A 60 -1.99 -12.49 -10.56
CA SER A 60 -1.79 -11.12 -11.02
C SER A 60 -2.24 -10.11 -9.97
N ALA A 61 -3.28 -10.43 -9.20
CA ALA A 61 -3.72 -9.63 -8.05
C ALA A 61 -2.60 -9.51 -6.98
N ALA A 62 -1.91 -10.61 -6.66
CA ALA A 62 -0.74 -10.61 -5.79
C ALA A 62 0.36 -9.65 -6.28
N ALA A 63 0.63 -9.62 -7.58
CA ALA A 63 1.62 -8.69 -8.14
C ALA A 63 1.21 -7.22 -7.94
N LEU A 64 -0.09 -6.89 -8.08
CA LEU A 64 -0.61 -5.55 -7.78
C LEU A 64 -0.52 -5.20 -6.29
N LEU A 65 -0.76 -6.16 -5.39
CA LEU A 65 -0.60 -5.94 -3.94
C LEU A 65 0.83 -5.51 -3.60
N ARG A 66 1.83 -6.08 -4.27
CA ARG A 66 3.23 -5.71 -4.08
C ARG A 66 3.48 -4.26 -4.49
N VAL A 67 3.10 -3.87 -5.70
CA VAL A 67 3.37 -2.51 -6.18
C VAL A 67 2.52 -1.47 -5.45
N GLN A 68 1.34 -1.84 -4.94
CA GLN A 68 0.57 -1.01 -3.99
C GLN A 68 1.36 -0.73 -2.71
N TYR A 69 2.00 -1.75 -2.13
CA TYR A 69 2.85 -1.55 -0.95
C TYR A 69 4.07 -0.68 -1.27
N GLU A 70 4.72 -0.94 -2.41
CA GLU A 70 5.89 -0.17 -2.83
C GLU A 70 5.59 1.32 -3.05
N SER A 71 4.43 1.65 -3.66
CA SER A 71 4.01 3.04 -3.85
C SER A 71 3.72 3.73 -2.52
N LEU A 72 3.07 3.06 -1.56
CA LEU A 72 2.79 3.62 -0.23
C LEU A 72 4.08 3.86 0.57
N VAL A 73 5.02 2.90 0.59
CA VAL A 73 6.31 3.09 1.27
C VAL A 73 7.06 4.27 0.65
N ARG A 74 7.06 4.39 -0.68
CA ARG A 74 7.66 5.53 -1.36
C ARG A 74 6.94 6.84 -1.00
N ALA A 75 5.62 6.85 -0.87
CA ALA A 75 4.85 8.03 -0.45
C ALA A 75 5.28 8.52 0.95
N LEU A 76 5.40 7.60 1.90
CA LEU A 76 5.84 7.88 3.26
C LEU A 76 7.31 8.33 3.30
N TRP A 77 8.17 7.69 2.50
CA TRP A 77 9.57 8.11 2.36
C TRP A 77 9.68 9.51 1.76
N VAL A 78 8.90 9.83 0.72
CA VAL A 78 8.84 11.18 0.14
C VAL A 78 8.38 12.20 1.17
N LEU A 79 7.38 11.87 2.00
CA LEU A 79 6.90 12.81 3.01
C LEU A 79 7.94 13.09 4.11
N TYR A 80 8.52 12.04 4.68
CA TYR A 80 9.27 12.17 5.93
C TYR A 80 10.80 12.16 5.77
N VAL A 81 11.33 11.68 4.64
CA VAL A 81 12.74 11.33 4.52
C VAL A 81 13.44 11.98 3.34
N ALA A 82 12.79 12.00 2.18
CA ALA A 82 13.39 12.45 0.93
C ALA A 82 13.96 13.86 1.06
N LYS A 83 14.99 14.19 0.28
CA LYS A 83 15.38 15.59 0.06
C LYS A 83 14.37 16.26 -0.87
N ASP A 84 14.25 17.59 -0.81
CA ASP A 84 13.29 18.33 -1.65
C ASP A 84 13.50 18.04 -3.14
N GLY A 85 14.75 18.05 -3.62
CA GLY A 85 15.04 17.69 -5.02
C GLY A 85 14.68 16.24 -5.41
N GLN A 86 14.58 15.32 -4.45
CA GLN A 86 14.08 13.96 -4.72
C GLN A 86 12.55 13.92 -4.79
N ALA A 87 11.87 14.79 -4.04
CA ALA A 87 10.43 14.98 -4.15
C ALA A 87 10.05 15.69 -5.45
N ASP A 88 10.78 16.74 -5.84
CA ASP A 88 10.61 17.43 -7.13
C ASP A 88 10.76 16.45 -8.30
N LEU A 89 11.75 15.57 -8.23
CA LEU A 89 12.02 14.57 -9.26
C LEU A 89 10.85 13.59 -9.48
N MET A 90 10.00 13.36 -8.47
CA MET A 90 8.81 12.52 -8.63
C MET A 90 7.71 13.16 -9.47
N LEU A 91 7.73 14.48 -9.62
CA LEU A 91 6.77 15.27 -10.41
C LEU A 91 7.38 15.79 -11.72
N ALA A 92 8.68 15.61 -11.90
CA ALA A 92 9.39 16.06 -13.09
C ALA A 92 8.88 15.34 -14.34
N GLU A 93 8.96 16.03 -15.48
CA GLU A 93 8.69 15.42 -16.77
C GLU A 93 9.61 14.22 -17.01
N LEU A 94 9.08 13.17 -17.64
CA LEU A 94 9.84 11.97 -17.94
C LEU A 94 10.75 12.21 -19.16
N THR A 95 12.02 12.52 -18.89
CA THR A 95 13.10 12.60 -19.87
C THR A 95 14.15 11.53 -19.57
N HIS A 96 15.12 11.35 -20.47
CA HIS A 96 16.23 10.42 -20.23
C HIS A 96 17.06 10.83 -19.00
N GLU A 97 17.27 12.14 -18.80
CA GLU A 97 18.01 12.70 -17.67
C GLU A 97 17.26 12.50 -16.36
N THR A 98 15.96 12.82 -16.31
CA THR A 98 15.16 12.66 -15.09
C THR A 98 14.98 11.18 -14.74
N ALA A 99 14.82 10.30 -15.73
CA ALA A 99 14.80 8.85 -15.51
C ALA A 99 16.13 8.33 -14.92
N LYS A 100 17.28 8.80 -15.44
CA LYS A 100 18.61 8.47 -14.90
C LYS A 100 18.84 9.02 -13.49
N GLN A 101 18.26 10.16 -13.16
CA GLN A 101 18.29 10.68 -11.80
C GLN A 101 17.37 9.87 -10.88
N ALA A 102 16.18 9.51 -11.36
CA ALA A 102 15.19 8.75 -10.60
C ALA A 102 15.69 7.33 -10.27
N SER A 103 16.55 6.75 -11.11
CA SER A 103 17.20 5.47 -10.82
C SER A 103 18.14 5.51 -9.60
N LYS A 104 18.46 6.70 -9.07
CA LYS A 104 19.23 6.89 -7.82
C LYS A 104 18.34 7.01 -6.58
N ILE A 105 17.02 7.08 -6.75
CA ILE A 105 16.08 7.00 -5.62
C ILE A 105 16.25 5.63 -4.97
N PRO A 106 16.33 5.56 -3.62
CA PRO A 106 16.62 4.32 -2.92
C PRO A 106 15.61 3.21 -3.23
N MET A 107 16.07 1.97 -3.16
CA MET A 107 15.19 0.81 -3.24
C MET A 107 14.32 0.69 -1.99
N LEU A 108 13.22 -0.07 -2.09
CA LEU A 108 12.24 -0.25 -1.03
C LEU A 108 12.85 -0.61 0.34
N SER A 109 13.81 -1.54 0.38
CA SER A 109 14.45 -1.94 1.64
C SER A 109 15.16 -0.78 2.32
N GLN A 110 15.90 0.01 1.55
CA GLN A 110 16.60 1.19 2.05
C GLN A 110 15.61 2.28 2.47
N MET A 111 14.51 2.49 1.72
CA MET A 111 13.46 3.43 2.13
C MET A 111 12.89 3.08 3.51
N LEU A 112 12.62 1.80 3.77
CA LEU A 112 12.08 1.35 5.06
C LEU A 112 13.06 1.57 6.21
N GLU A 113 14.36 1.32 5.98
CA GLU A 113 15.42 1.59 6.96
C GLU A 113 15.54 3.09 7.26
N GLU A 114 15.48 3.94 6.23
CA GLU A 114 15.57 5.38 6.43
C GLU A 114 14.32 5.96 7.11
N ILE A 115 13.12 5.46 6.81
CA ILE A 115 11.88 5.85 7.50
C ILE A 115 11.97 5.48 8.98
N GLU A 116 12.46 4.29 9.33
CA GLU A 116 12.60 3.89 10.73
C GLU A 116 13.49 4.86 11.52
N VAL A 117 14.62 5.25 10.94
CA VAL A 117 15.59 6.12 11.62
C VAL A 117 15.07 7.55 11.75
N LYS A 118 14.39 8.07 10.71
CA LYS A 118 14.05 9.50 10.63
C LYS A 118 12.59 9.83 10.96
N ALA A 119 11.71 8.84 10.92
CA ALA A 119 10.27 9.00 11.11
C ALA A 119 9.69 7.92 12.05
N PRO A 120 10.13 7.86 13.33
CA PRO A 120 9.67 6.84 14.28
C PRO A 120 8.17 6.93 14.59
N HIS A 121 7.54 8.07 14.31
CA HIS A 121 6.10 8.31 14.44
C HIS A 121 5.29 7.81 13.24
N ALA A 122 5.92 7.55 12.09
CA ALA A 122 5.25 6.94 10.95
C ALA A 122 4.80 5.51 11.33
N PRO A 123 3.85 4.90 10.61
CA PRO A 123 3.36 3.55 10.90
C PRO A 123 4.37 2.45 10.52
N VAL A 124 5.64 2.63 10.88
CA VAL A 124 6.79 1.78 10.52
C VAL A 124 6.59 0.34 10.99
N ALA A 125 5.99 0.14 12.16
CA ALA A 125 5.69 -1.20 12.67
C ALA A 125 4.79 -1.99 11.71
N HIS A 126 3.70 -1.39 11.23
CA HIS A 126 2.80 -2.02 10.25
C HIS A 126 3.49 -2.24 8.90
N LEU A 127 4.30 -1.29 8.44
CA LEU A 127 5.06 -1.44 7.18
C LEU A 127 6.08 -2.59 7.27
N LYS A 128 6.76 -2.74 8.40
CA LYS A 128 7.72 -3.82 8.63
C LYS A 128 7.05 -5.16 8.77
N GLU A 129 5.90 -5.21 9.45
CA GLU A 129 5.10 -6.43 9.55
C GLU A 129 4.70 -6.89 8.14
N PHE A 130 4.21 -5.98 7.30
CA PHE A 130 3.93 -6.27 5.90
C PHE A 130 5.18 -6.73 5.14
N LYS A 131 6.34 -6.06 5.35
CA LYS A 131 7.61 -6.47 4.71
C LYS A 131 7.98 -7.92 5.07
N HIS A 132 7.81 -8.27 6.33
CA HIS A 132 8.24 -9.56 6.88
C HIS A 132 7.32 -10.71 6.45
N TYR A 133 6.00 -10.52 6.53
CA TYR A 133 5.03 -11.59 6.30
C TYR A 133 4.44 -11.61 4.90
N SER A 134 4.39 -10.47 4.19
CA SER A 134 3.70 -10.38 2.89
C SER A 134 4.66 -10.06 1.75
N TRP A 135 5.58 -9.11 1.92
CA TRP A 135 6.41 -8.63 0.80
C TRP A 135 7.39 -9.68 0.24
N ARG A 136 8.02 -10.50 1.08
CA ARG A 136 8.96 -11.54 0.61
C ARG A 136 8.25 -12.58 -0.28
N PRO A 137 7.14 -13.21 0.13
CA PRO A 137 6.32 -14.04 -0.76
C PRO A 137 5.88 -13.30 -2.03
N LEU A 138 5.39 -12.06 -1.88
CA LEU A 138 4.95 -11.22 -2.98
C LEU A 138 6.03 -10.93 -4.03
N SER A 139 7.30 -10.93 -3.63
CA SER A 139 8.42 -10.78 -4.56
C SER A 139 8.50 -11.94 -5.56
N SER A 140 8.09 -13.15 -5.17
CA SER A 140 8.05 -14.32 -6.05
C SER A 140 6.86 -14.34 -7.01
N TYR A 141 5.83 -13.52 -6.75
CA TYR A 141 4.72 -13.36 -7.68
C TYR A 141 5.05 -12.42 -8.85
N VAL A 142 6.11 -11.62 -8.71
CA VAL A 142 6.62 -10.76 -9.77
C VAL A 142 7.77 -11.48 -10.48
N HIS A 143 7.83 -11.36 -11.81
CA HIS A 143 8.85 -11.99 -12.68
C HIS A 143 8.71 -13.51 -12.88
N GLY A 144 7.55 -14.11 -12.60
CA GLY A 144 7.35 -15.54 -12.83
C GLY A 144 8.14 -16.43 -11.87
N GLY A 145 8.32 -15.99 -10.62
CA GLY A 145 8.96 -16.80 -9.57
C GLY A 145 8.15 -18.05 -9.22
N ILE A 146 8.75 -18.91 -8.39
CA ILE A 146 8.19 -20.23 -8.04
C ILE A 146 6.76 -20.15 -7.49
N HIS A 147 6.42 -19.11 -6.72
CA HIS A 147 5.06 -18.94 -6.20
C HIS A 147 4.06 -18.61 -7.31
N ALA A 148 4.43 -17.71 -8.25
CA ALA A 148 3.57 -17.44 -9.41
C ALA A 148 3.32 -18.68 -10.26
N VAL A 149 4.38 -19.42 -10.61
CA VAL A 149 4.27 -20.63 -11.45
C VAL A 149 3.46 -21.72 -10.74
N ASN A 150 3.74 -21.96 -9.46
CA ASN A 150 3.03 -22.97 -8.68
C ASN A 150 1.54 -22.65 -8.55
N ARG A 151 1.19 -21.40 -8.21
CA ARG A 151 -0.21 -20.97 -8.05
C ARG A 151 -0.97 -20.94 -9.36
N HIS A 152 -0.33 -20.52 -10.45
CA HIS A 152 -0.97 -20.54 -11.77
C HIS A 152 -1.35 -21.97 -12.19
N GLY A 153 -0.48 -22.96 -11.90
CA GLY A 153 -0.72 -24.35 -12.27
C GLY A 153 -1.58 -25.16 -11.28
N ARG A 154 -1.62 -24.80 -10.00
CA ARG A 154 -2.28 -25.58 -8.93
C ARG A 154 -3.47 -24.89 -8.27
N GLY A 155 -3.75 -23.65 -8.66
CA GLY A 155 -4.78 -22.82 -8.05
C GLY A 155 -4.29 -22.01 -6.85
N PHE A 156 -5.07 -21.00 -6.52
CA PHE A 156 -4.82 -20.09 -5.39
C PHE A 156 -5.72 -20.48 -4.21
N PRO A 157 -5.16 -20.78 -3.03
CA PRO A 157 -5.96 -21.08 -1.85
C PRO A 157 -6.93 -19.94 -1.54
N PRO A 158 -8.23 -20.22 -1.30
CA PRO A 158 -9.22 -19.18 -1.05
C PRO A 158 -8.84 -18.24 0.11
N GLU A 159 -8.21 -18.77 1.14
CA GLU A 159 -7.77 -18.01 2.32
C GLU A 159 -6.71 -16.97 1.96
N LEU A 160 -5.83 -17.28 1.00
CA LEU A 160 -4.83 -16.34 0.52
C LEU A 160 -5.46 -15.24 -0.34
N VAL A 161 -6.51 -15.54 -1.11
CA VAL A 161 -7.26 -14.51 -1.84
C VAL A 161 -7.95 -13.53 -0.88
N LEU A 162 -8.55 -14.05 0.20
CA LEU A 162 -9.14 -13.20 1.26
C LEU A 162 -8.07 -12.31 1.89
N ALA A 163 -6.90 -12.89 2.20
CA ALA A 163 -5.78 -12.15 2.78
C ALA A 163 -5.28 -11.06 1.82
N GLU A 164 -5.22 -11.29 0.51
CA GLU A 164 -4.82 -10.26 -0.46
C GLU A 164 -5.74 -9.05 -0.43
N ILE A 165 -7.06 -9.26 -0.44
CA ILE A 165 -8.03 -8.17 -0.37
C ILE A 165 -7.89 -7.41 0.96
N GLN A 166 -7.81 -8.13 2.08
CA GLN A 166 -7.69 -7.53 3.41
C GLN A 166 -6.37 -6.76 3.58
N HIS A 167 -5.26 -7.30 3.10
CA HIS A 167 -3.97 -6.63 3.08
C HIS A 167 -4.01 -5.38 2.20
N SER A 168 -4.61 -5.45 1.02
CA SER A 168 -4.82 -4.28 0.15
C SER A 168 -5.63 -3.19 0.87
N ASN A 169 -6.70 -3.57 1.57
CA ASN A 169 -7.50 -2.65 2.38
C ASN A 169 -6.69 -2.03 3.52
N GLY A 170 -5.84 -2.81 4.20
CA GLY A 170 -4.93 -2.31 5.22
C GLY A 170 -4.00 -1.21 4.70
N LEU A 171 -3.43 -1.42 3.50
CA LEU A 171 -2.61 -0.41 2.82
C LEU A 171 -3.42 0.85 2.47
N LEU A 172 -4.67 0.69 2.00
CA LEU A 172 -5.58 1.82 1.77
C LEU A 172 -5.87 2.59 3.08
N GLY A 173 -6.05 1.91 4.20
CA GLY A 173 -6.23 2.56 5.50
C GLY A 173 -5.04 3.42 5.90
N ILE A 174 -3.81 2.93 5.70
CA ILE A 174 -2.59 3.72 5.93
C ILE A 174 -2.53 4.92 4.97
N ALA A 175 -2.85 4.72 3.69
CA ALA A 175 -2.92 5.79 2.70
C ALA A 175 -3.98 6.84 3.06
N GLY A 176 -5.13 6.43 3.61
CA GLY A 176 -6.17 7.33 4.12
C GLY A 176 -5.68 8.24 5.23
N ASN A 177 -5.00 7.69 6.24
CA ASN A 177 -4.35 8.50 7.28
C ASN A 177 -3.33 9.47 6.68
N LEU A 178 -2.55 9.01 5.70
CA LEU A 178 -1.58 9.86 5.01
C LEU A 178 -2.26 11.05 4.33
N LEU A 179 -3.37 10.86 3.63
CA LEU A 179 -4.12 11.95 2.99
C LEU A 179 -4.66 12.97 4.01
N LEU A 180 -5.11 12.52 5.18
CA LEU A 180 -5.53 13.41 6.27
C LEU A 180 -4.35 14.22 6.81
N ILE A 181 -3.17 13.60 6.97
CA ILE A 181 -1.92 14.27 7.39
C ILE A 181 -1.54 15.34 6.36
N LEU A 182 -1.58 15.02 5.06
CA LEU A 182 -1.28 15.97 3.99
C LEU A 182 -2.23 17.17 3.97
N SER A 183 -3.45 16.99 4.47
CA SER A 183 -4.50 18.02 4.55
C SER A 183 -4.55 18.72 5.91
N GLY A 184 -3.67 18.35 6.85
CA GLY A 184 -3.61 18.95 8.19
C GLY A 184 -4.83 18.64 9.05
N VAL A 185 -5.58 17.58 8.74
CA VAL A 185 -6.75 17.15 9.51
C VAL A 185 -6.26 16.42 10.76
N PRO A 186 -6.58 16.92 11.98
CA PRO A 186 -6.12 16.30 13.21
C PRO A 186 -6.74 14.90 13.44
N PRO A 187 -5.99 13.92 13.98
CA PRO A 187 -6.50 12.58 14.30
C PRO A 187 -7.73 12.59 15.23
N GLU A 188 -7.85 13.60 16.09
CA GLU A 188 -8.93 13.79 17.07
C GLU A 188 -10.30 14.00 16.40
N THR A 189 -10.32 14.38 15.13
CA THR A 189 -11.56 14.43 14.33
C THR A 189 -12.21 13.06 14.17
N GLY A 190 -11.45 11.97 14.40
CA GLY A 190 -11.96 10.61 14.42
C GLY A 190 -12.39 10.07 13.06
N MET A 191 -12.06 10.74 11.94
CA MET A 191 -12.50 10.33 10.60
C MET A 191 -12.04 8.90 10.26
N MET A 192 -10.75 8.61 10.40
CA MET A 192 -10.23 7.25 10.18
C MET A 192 -10.71 6.26 11.24
N ALA A 193 -10.86 6.67 12.50
CA ALA A 193 -11.39 5.80 13.55
C ALA A 193 -12.81 5.32 13.23
N GLY A 194 -13.65 6.22 12.70
CA GLY A 194 -14.98 5.88 12.19
C GLY A 194 -14.93 4.88 11.04
N ILE A 195 -14.05 5.10 10.05
CA ILE A 195 -13.87 4.19 8.91
C ILE A 195 -13.38 2.81 9.38
N TYR A 196 -12.37 2.74 10.24
CA TYR A 196 -11.88 1.46 10.78
C TYR A 196 -12.97 0.69 11.50
N LYS A 197 -13.83 1.37 12.27
CA LYS A 197 -14.96 0.75 12.97
C LYS A 197 -16.03 0.25 11.99
N GLU A 198 -16.38 1.07 11.01
CA GLU A 198 -17.42 0.76 10.01
C GLU A 198 -17.05 -0.40 9.09
N PHE A 199 -15.77 -0.49 8.73
CA PHE A 199 -15.22 -1.49 7.79
C PHE A 199 -14.29 -2.50 8.47
N GLN A 200 -14.45 -2.73 9.78
CA GLN A 200 -13.56 -3.62 10.57
C GLN A 200 -13.37 -5.01 9.95
N ASP A 201 -14.38 -5.50 9.25
CA ASP A 201 -14.44 -6.80 8.59
C ASP A 201 -13.71 -6.83 7.23
N CYS A 202 -13.40 -5.66 6.65
CA CYS A 202 -12.57 -5.51 5.45
C CYS A 202 -11.08 -5.57 5.74
N PHE A 203 -10.66 -5.41 7.00
CA PHE A 203 -9.25 -5.36 7.40
C PHE A 203 -8.75 -6.74 7.87
N PRO A 204 -7.42 -6.96 7.88
CA PRO A 204 -6.85 -8.17 8.45
C PRO A 204 -7.22 -8.28 9.94
N ALA A 205 -7.46 -9.49 10.42
CA ALA A 205 -7.70 -9.70 11.85
C ALA A 205 -6.48 -9.25 12.68
N ASN A 206 -6.72 -8.57 13.80
CA ASN A 206 -5.66 -8.11 14.72
C ASN A 206 -4.77 -9.26 15.24
N ASN A 207 -5.29 -10.49 15.24
CA ASN A 207 -4.53 -11.71 15.46
C ASN A 207 -4.60 -12.57 14.20
N PRO A 208 -3.48 -12.78 13.48
CA PRO A 208 -3.48 -13.69 12.36
C PRO A 208 -3.81 -15.13 12.84
N PRO A 209 -4.50 -15.94 12.01
CA PRO A 209 -4.82 -17.33 12.35
C PRO A 209 -3.57 -18.22 12.51
N HIS A 210 -2.42 -17.76 12.04
CA HIS A 210 -1.13 -18.41 12.22
C HIS A 210 -0.28 -17.66 13.26
N LYS A 211 0.40 -18.41 14.13
CA LYS A 211 1.37 -17.82 15.07
C LYS A 211 2.43 -17.06 14.26
N ARG A 212 2.65 -15.80 14.63
CA ARG A 212 3.78 -14.99 14.15
C ARG A 212 5.08 -15.76 14.42
N THR A 213 5.73 -16.25 13.37
CA THR A 213 7.03 -16.94 13.42
C THR A 213 8.17 -15.96 13.23
N ALA A 214 9.36 -16.26 13.78
CA ALA A 214 10.57 -15.50 13.46
C ALA A 214 11.05 -15.74 12.01
N GLU A 215 10.62 -16.86 11.42
CA GLU A 215 10.85 -17.18 10.03
C GLU A 215 9.86 -16.44 9.12
N PRO A 216 10.34 -15.80 8.05
CA PRO A 216 9.49 -15.11 7.08
C PRO A 216 8.55 -16.12 6.41
N ALA A 217 7.33 -15.69 6.06
CA ALA A 217 6.44 -16.53 5.25
C ALA A 217 7.13 -16.91 3.94
N HIS A 218 7.03 -18.20 3.57
CA HIS A 218 7.48 -18.73 2.29
C HIS A 218 6.36 -18.61 1.27
#